data_AF-A0AB73ADD8-F1
#
_entry.id   AF-A0AB73ADD8-F1
#
_cell.length_a   1.000
_cell.length_b   1.000
_cell.length_c   1.000
_cell.angle_alpha   90.00
_cell.angle_beta   90.00
_cell.angle_gamma   90.00
#
_symmetry.space_group_name_H-M   'P 1'
#
loop_
_entity.id
_entity.type
_entity.pdbx_description
1 polymer ?
#
loop_
_entity_poly.entity_id
_entity_poly.type
_entity_poly.pdbx_seq_one_letter_code
_entity_poly.pdbx_strand_id
1 'polypeptide(L)'
;MIPKFRAYSKEENEMYYPHNDKNVDWTIDDETGFIAPLVNLGGGMWGMIDKYELMQSRERVDKNNIEIFESDIVKNISGRYLGTVVIEDGAFKVKAKHSTFELTDNRCSGMVVIGNIYENPELLEEQR
;
A
#
# COMPACT_ATOMS: atom_id res chain seq x y z
N MET A 1 -8.03 7.91 15.78
CA MET A 1 -7.95 7.62 14.33
C MET A 1 -7.76 6.11 14.21
N ILE A 2 -8.42 5.45 13.26
CA ILE A 2 -8.39 3.98 13.12
C ILE A 2 -7.49 3.67 11.92
N PRO A 3 -6.33 3.04 12.10
CA PRO A 3 -5.42 2.72 11.01
C PRO A 3 -6.09 1.86 9.94
N LYS A 4 -5.84 2.19 8.67
CA LYS A 4 -6.24 1.35 7.54
C LYS A 4 -5.06 0.58 6.98
N PHE A 5 -5.37 -0.56 6.38
CA PHE A 5 -4.40 -1.44 5.73
C PHE A 5 -4.94 -1.92 4.38
N ARG A 6 -4.02 -2.28 3.50
CA ARG A 6 -4.24 -3.08 2.29
C ARG A 6 -3.27 -4.27 2.31
N ALA A 7 -3.54 -5.30 1.54
CA ALA A 7 -2.70 -6.50 1.48
C ALA A 7 -2.47 -6.94 0.05
N TYR A 8 -1.24 -7.33 -0.28
CA TYR A 8 -0.91 -7.91 -1.58
C TYR A 8 -0.68 -9.41 -1.44
N SER A 9 -1.45 -10.23 -2.16
CA SER A 9 -1.22 -11.67 -2.27
C SER A 9 -0.21 -11.97 -3.35
N LYS A 10 0.90 -12.60 -2.97
CA LYS A 10 1.93 -13.04 -3.93
C LYS A 10 1.49 -14.23 -4.76
N GLU A 11 0.63 -15.08 -4.21
CA GLU A 11 0.16 -16.28 -4.90
C GLU A 11 -0.89 -15.94 -5.95
N GLU A 12 -1.82 -15.04 -5.63
CA GLU A 12 -2.86 -14.61 -6.56
C GLU A 12 -2.41 -13.44 -7.45
N ASN A 13 -1.32 -12.76 -7.07
CA ASN A 13 -0.85 -11.53 -7.70
C ASN A 13 -1.95 -10.44 -7.71
N GLU A 14 -2.64 -10.29 -6.57
CA GLU A 14 -3.76 -9.36 -6.41
C GLU A 14 -3.59 -8.48 -5.16
N MET A 15 -4.11 -7.25 -5.25
CA MET A 15 -4.13 -6.28 -4.16
C MET A 15 -5.54 -6.18 -3.57
N TYR A 16 -5.65 -6.44 -2.27
CA TYR A 16 -6.90 -6.39 -1.52
C TYR A 16 -7.02 -5.11 -0.69
N TYR A 17 -8.20 -4.49 -0.76
CA TYR A 17 -8.54 -3.27 -0.02
C TYR A 17 -9.79 -3.49 0.85
N PRO A 18 -9.69 -4.16 2.01
CA PRO A 18 -10.85 -4.50 2.84
C PRO A 18 -11.68 -3.29 3.31
N HIS A 19 -11.08 -2.10 3.34
CA HIS A 19 -11.76 -0.86 3.69
C HIS A 19 -12.65 -0.29 2.57
N ASN A 20 -12.41 -0.71 1.32
CA ASN A 20 -13.03 -0.14 0.14
C ASN A 20 -13.84 -1.18 -0.66
N ASP A 21 -13.68 -2.48 -0.36
CA ASP A 21 -14.36 -3.58 -1.03
C ASP A 21 -15.18 -4.41 -0.04
N LYS A 22 -16.50 -4.48 -0.26
CA LYS A 22 -17.44 -5.28 0.55
C LYS A 22 -17.25 -6.79 0.41
N ASN A 23 -16.50 -7.25 -0.59
CA ASN A 23 -16.19 -8.65 -0.80
C ASN A 23 -14.90 -9.08 -0.11
N VAL A 24 -14.25 -8.18 0.62
CA VAL A 24 -13.04 -8.48 1.37
C VAL A 24 -13.18 -7.92 2.78
N ASP A 25 -12.89 -8.74 3.79
CA ASP A 25 -12.85 -8.35 5.19
C ASP A 25 -11.49 -8.71 5.82
N TRP A 26 -11.28 -8.32 7.07
CA TRP A 26 -10.18 -8.83 7.89
C TRP A 26 -10.67 -10.01 8.73
N THR A 27 -9.85 -11.06 8.78
CA THR A 27 -10.00 -12.14 9.75
C THR A 27 -8.73 -12.26 10.59
N ILE A 28 -8.83 -13.01 11.69
CA ILE A 28 -7.67 -13.53 12.40
C ILE A 28 -7.53 -14.99 11.98
N ASP A 29 -6.32 -15.37 11.59
CA ASP A 29 -5.97 -16.77 11.38
C ASP A 29 -5.93 -17.48 12.74
N ASP A 30 -6.79 -18.47 12.93
CA ASP A 30 -6.90 -19.20 14.20
C ASP A 30 -5.65 -20.04 14.52
N GLU A 31 -4.84 -20.39 13.51
CA GLU A 31 -3.61 -21.17 13.70
C GLU A 31 -2.42 -20.27 14.08
N THR A 32 -2.28 -19.13 13.41
CA THR A 32 -1.12 -18.24 13.58
C THR A 32 -1.39 -17.02 14.47
N GLY A 33 -2.65 -16.64 14.65
CA GLY A 33 -3.08 -15.43 15.34
C GLY A 33 -2.85 -14.13 14.55
N PHE A 34 -2.46 -14.21 13.27
CA PHE A 34 -2.20 -13.03 12.43
C PHE A 34 -3.45 -12.52 11.71
N ILE A 35 -3.46 -11.22 11.40
CA ILE A 35 -4.57 -10.55 10.69
C ILE A 35 -4.44 -10.81 9.19
N ALA A 36 -5.36 -11.54 8.60
CA ALA A 36 -5.34 -11.93 7.18
C ALA A 36 -6.54 -11.39 6.40
N PRO A 37 -6.42 -11.14 5.08
CA PRO A 37 -7.57 -10.85 4.23
C PRO A 37 -8.51 -12.06 4.14
N LEU A 38 -9.82 -11.81 4.20
CA LEU A 38 -10.88 -12.79 4.01
C LEU A 38 -11.71 -12.39 2.78
N VAL A 39 -11.66 -13.17 1.71
CA VAL A 39 -12.25 -12.85 0.41
C VAL A 39 -13.50 -13.68 0.17
N ASN A 40 -14.56 -13.05 -0.34
CA ASN A 40 -15.82 -13.71 -0.68
C ASN A 40 -15.68 -14.48 -2.00
N LEU A 41 -15.83 -15.80 -1.95
CA LEU A 41 -15.72 -16.70 -3.11
C LEU A 41 -17.08 -16.95 -3.80
N GLY A 42 -18.14 -16.31 -3.32
CA GLY A 42 -19.51 -16.54 -3.76
C GLY A 42 -20.17 -17.74 -3.05
N GLY A 43 -21.49 -17.89 -3.21
CA GLY A 43 -22.23 -19.01 -2.64
C GLY A 43 -22.24 -19.09 -1.10
N GLY A 44 -21.87 -18.00 -0.41
CA GLY A 44 -21.73 -17.95 1.05
C GLY A 44 -20.37 -18.47 1.55
N MET A 45 -19.43 -18.78 0.66
CA MET A 45 -18.08 -19.21 1.01
C MET A 45 -17.12 -18.02 1.09
N TRP A 46 -16.21 -18.08 2.04
CA TRP A 46 -15.12 -17.12 2.21
C TRP A 46 -13.79 -17.87 2.29
N GLY A 47 -12.77 -17.32 1.64
CA GLY A 47 -11.41 -17.85 1.61
C GLY A 47 -10.45 -16.90 2.31
N MET A 48 -9.62 -17.42 3.20
CA MET A 48 -8.56 -16.66 3.85
C MET A 48 -7.32 -16.65 2.95
N ILE A 49 -6.67 -15.50 2.84
CA ILE A 49 -5.38 -15.35 2.16
C ILE A 49 -4.28 -15.44 3.22
N ASP A 50 -3.52 -16.54 3.22
CA ASP A 50 -2.49 -16.83 4.23
C ASP A 50 -1.10 -16.29 3.87
N LYS A 51 -0.83 -16.01 2.58
CA LYS A 51 0.44 -15.48 2.09
C LYS A 51 0.28 -14.12 1.43
N TYR A 52 0.45 -13.08 2.24
CA TYR A 52 0.30 -11.70 1.82
C TYR A 52 1.34 -10.79 2.46
N GLU A 53 1.50 -9.62 1.86
CA GLU A 53 2.28 -8.51 2.40
C GLU A 53 1.29 -7.42 2.85
N LEU A 54 1.32 -7.05 4.12
CA LEU A 54 0.46 -6.01 4.69
C LEU A 54 1.11 -4.63 4.50
N MET A 55 0.32 -3.63 4.12
CA MET A 55 0.77 -2.24 3.96
C MET A 55 -0.16 -1.29 4.69
N GLN A 56 0.41 -0.39 5.48
CA GLN A 56 -0.36 0.59 6.25
C GLN A 56 -0.66 1.86 5.43
N SER A 57 -1.87 2.40 5.61
CA SER A 57 -2.23 3.73 5.10
C SER A 57 -1.61 4.85 5.95
N ARG A 58 -1.23 5.93 5.27
CA ARG A 58 -0.88 7.22 5.86
C ARG A 58 -2.12 8.05 6.23
N GLU A 59 -3.30 7.63 5.80
CA GLU A 59 -4.60 8.30 6.00
C GLU A 59 -4.58 9.76 5.50
N ARG A 60 -3.80 9.99 4.45
CA ARG A 60 -3.66 11.23 3.70
C ARG A 60 -3.69 10.89 2.23
N VAL A 61 -4.18 11.82 1.44
CA VAL A 61 -4.26 11.67 0.00
C VAL A 61 -3.19 12.50 -0.70
N ASP A 62 -2.81 12.05 -1.88
CA ASP A 62 -1.98 12.79 -2.81
C ASP A 62 -2.77 13.93 -3.50
N LYS A 63 -2.18 14.58 -4.50
CA LYS A 63 -2.84 15.65 -5.26
C LYS A 63 -4.12 15.20 -6.00
N ASN A 64 -4.21 13.93 -6.36
CA ASN A 64 -5.31 13.36 -7.14
C ASN A 64 -6.38 12.71 -6.25
N ASN A 65 -6.36 12.98 -4.94
CA ASN A 65 -7.22 12.35 -3.94
C ASN A 65 -7.03 10.82 -3.83
N ILE A 66 -5.85 10.31 -4.18
CA ILE A 66 -5.49 8.89 -4.01
C ILE A 66 -4.85 8.72 -2.64
N GLU A 67 -5.32 7.74 -1.87
CA GLU A 67 -4.79 7.48 -0.52
C GLU A 67 -3.34 6.95 -0.57
N ILE A 68 -2.54 7.56 0.30
CA ILE A 68 -1.19 7.27 0.78
C ILE A 68 -0.96 5.88 1.38
N PHE A 69 -0.36 4.88 0.74
CA PHE A 69 0.03 3.64 1.41
C PHE A 69 1.54 3.42 1.46
N GLU A 70 1.98 2.65 2.46
CA GLU A 70 3.28 1.99 2.41
C GLU A 70 3.46 1.21 1.09
N SER A 71 4.70 1.20 0.59
CA SER A 71 5.09 0.59 -0.67
C SER A 71 4.55 1.26 -1.94
N ASP A 72 3.84 2.39 -1.83
CA ASP A 72 3.49 3.20 -3.01
C ASP A 72 4.72 3.84 -3.66
N ILE A 73 4.67 3.96 -4.98
CA ILE A 73 5.66 4.65 -5.80
C ILE A 73 5.10 6.04 -6.12
N VAL A 74 5.87 7.08 -5.81
CA VAL A 74 5.43 8.47 -5.94
C VAL A 74 6.35 9.30 -6.83
N LYS A 75 5.76 10.28 -7.52
CA LYS A 75 6.46 11.32 -8.30
C LYS A 75 6.01 12.71 -7.89
N ASN A 76 6.81 13.72 -8.19
CA ASN A 76 6.41 15.11 -8.00
C ASN A 76 5.46 15.59 -9.12
N ILE A 77 4.85 16.74 -8.92
CA ILE A 77 3.97 17.38 -9.91
C ILE A 77 4.66 17.72 -11.24
N SER A 78 5.99 17.82 -11.27
CA SER A 78 6.78 18.05 -12.48
C SER A 78 7.05 16.76 -13.26
N GLY A 79 6.54 15.61 -12.79
CA GLY A 79 6.73 14.30 -13.41
C GLY A 79 8.00 13.57 -12.97
N ARG A 80 8.82 14.15 -12.10
CA ARG A 80 10.06 13.53 -11.62
C ARG A 80 9.75 12.47 -10.57
N TYR A 81 10.21 11.24 -10.82
CA TYR A 81 10.19 10.15 -9.84
C TYR A 81 10.84 10.59 -8.52
N LEU A 82 10.18 10.30 -7.40
CA LEU A 82 10.68 10.64 -6.07
C LEU A 82 11.18 9.41 -5.33
N GLY A 83 10.46 8.30 -5.36
CA GLY A 83 10.83 7.12 -4.58
C GLY A 83 9.64 6.26 -4.19
N THR A 84 9.92 5.34 -3.28
CA THR A 84 8.94 4.46 -2.65
C THR A 84 8.60 4.96 -1.25
N VAL A 85 7.32 4.88 -0.86
CA VAL A 85 6.85 5.18 0.49
C VAL A 85 7.23 4.03 1.42
N VAL A 86 7.89 4.34 2.53
CA VAL A 86 8.33 3.36 3.54
C VAL A 86 8.00 3.87 4.93
N ILE A 87 7.90 2.98 5.91
CA ILE A 87 7.85 3.33 7.32
C ILE A 87 9.22 3.02 7.94
N GLU A 88 9.96 4.05 8.31
CA GLU A 88 11.27 3.93 8.96
C GLU A 88 11.34 4.91 10.15
N ASP A 89 11.90 4.49 11.28
CA ASP A 89 11.99 5.29 12.52
C ASP A 89 10.64 5.82 13.02
N GLY A 90 9.56 5.03 12.83
CA GLY A 90 8.21 5.41 13.26
C GLY A 90 7.54 6.50 12.42
N ALA A 91 8.10 6.85 11.27
CA ALA A 91 7.55 7.86 10.36
C ALA A 91 7.42 7.33 8.94
N PHE A 92 6.40 7.80 8.22
CA PHE A 92 6.32 7.60 6.78
C PHE A 92 7.38 8.48 6.10
N LYS A 93 8.17 7.88 5.21
CA LYS A 93 9.22 8.54 4.44
C LYS A 93 9.10 8.15 2.97
N VAL A 94 9.69 8.96 2.10
CA VAL A 94 9.93 8.60 0.69
C VAL A 94 11.40 8.25 0.55
N LYS A 95 11.67 7.01 0.17
CA LYS A 95 13.01 6.46 -0.08
C LYS A 95 13.34 6.57 -1.56
N ALA A 96 14.23 7.51 -1.88
CA ALA A 96 14.78 7.73 -3.20
C ALA A 96 16.16 7.06 -3.34
N LYS A 97 16.68 6.95 -4.56
CA LYS A 97 18.01 6.37 -4.86
C LYS A 97 19.16 7.01 -4.06
N HIS A 98 19.10 8.32 -3.81
CA HIS A 98 20.19 9.08 -3.18
C HIS A 98 19.76 9.89 -1.96
N SER A 99 18.50 9.76 -1.53
CA SER A 99 17.99 10.51 -0.39
C SER A 99 16.79 9.80 0.21
N THR A 100 16.54 10.06 1.49
CA THR A 100 15.30 9.66 2.15
C THR A 100 14.81 10.86 2.93
N PHE A 101 13.53 11.18 2.79
CA PHE A 101 12.93 12.33 3.48
C PHE A 101 11.55 11.99 4.00
N GLU A 102 11.18 12.62 5.10
CA GLU A 102 9.88 12.40 5.73
C GLU A 102 8.72 12.86 4.84
N LEU A 103 7.66 12.05 4.82
CA LEU A 103 6.40 12.32 4.13
C LEU A 103 5.47 13.09 5.06
N THR A 104 5.71 14.40 5.16
CA THR A 104 4.86 15.32 5.94
C THR A 104 3.55 15.63 5.21
N ASP A 105 2.52 16.06 5.93
CA ASP A 105 1.19 16.39 5.38
C ASP A 105 1.27 17.38 4.20
N ASN A 106 2.13 18.41 4.31
CA ASN A 106 2.33 19.40 3.24
C ASN A 106 3.01 18.82 1.98
N ARG A 107 3.75 17.70 2.11
CA ARG A 107 4.40 17.05 0.97
C ARG A 107 3.44 16.14 0.21
N CYS A 108 2.45 15.54 0.87
CA CYS A 108 1.47 14.66 0.23
C CYS A 108 0.76 15.36 -0.95
N SER A 109 0.35 16.63 -0.78
CA SER A 109 -0.31 17.41 -1.83
C SER A 109 0.61 17.83 -2.99
N GLY A 110 1.93 17.68 -2.83
CA GLY A 110 2.95 17.98 -3.85
C GLY A 110 3.39 16.77 -4.68
N MET A 111 2.79 15.60 -4.45
CA MET A 111 3.14 14.36 -5.14
C MET A 111 1.91 13.66 -5.70
N VAL A 112 2.18 12.65 -6.52
CA VAL A 112 1.19 11.78 -7.16
C VAL A 112 1.66 10.34 -7.01
N VAL A 113 0.78 9.47 -6.53
CA VAL A 113 0.96 8.01 -6.54
C VAL A 113 0.83 7.52 -7.98
N ILE A 114 1.79 6.72 -8.43
CA ILE A 114 1.84 6.19 -9.81
C ILE A 114 1.81 4.66 -9.90
N GLY A 115 1.76 3.98 -8.77
CA GLY A 115 1.80 2.54 -8.66
C GLY A 115 2.32 2.12 -7.29
N ASN A 116 2.60 0.83 -7.12
CA ASN A 116 3.28 0.30 -5.94
C ASN A 116 4.30 -0.75 -6.35
N ILE A 117 5.20 -1.13 -5.44
CA ILE A 117 6.31 -2.05 -5.76
C ILE A 117 5.87 -3.47 -6.14
N TYR A 118 4.61 -3.84 -5.85
CA TYR A 118 4.07 -5.18 -6.10
C TYR A 118 3.40 -5.26 -7.47
N GLU A 119 2.48 -4.33 -7.76
CA GLU A 119 1.73 -4.29 -9.02
C GLU A 119 2.52 -3.61 -10.16
N ASN A 120 3.52 -2.78 -9.82
CA ASN A 120 4.30 -2.01 -10.79
C ASN A 120 5.82 -2.08 -10.54
N PRO A 121 6.42 -3.29 -10.45
CA PRO A 121 7.86 -3.43 -10.22
C PRO A 121 8.71 -2.80 -11.35
N GLU A 122 8.20 -2.72 -12.58
CA GLU A 122 8.86 -2.11 -13.73
C GLU A 122 9.19 -0.62 -13.51
N LEU A 123 8.41 0.09 -12.71
CA LEU A 123 8.65 1.51 -12.39
C LEU A 123 9.93 1.72 -11.58
N LEU A 124 10.45 0.68 -10.93
CA LEU A 124 11.72 0.71 -10.21
C LEU A 124 12.92 0.41 -11.12
N GLU A 125 12.71 -0.34 -12.21
CA GLU A 125 13.78 -0.69 -13.15
C GLU A 125 14.20 0.50 -14.00
N GLU A 126 13.25 1.35 -14.40
CA GLU A 126 13.51 2.62 -15.11
C GLU A 126 14.39 3.61 -14.31
N GLN A 127 14.62 3.35 -13.02
CA GLN A 127 15.43 4.19 -12.12
C GLN A 127 16.88 3.71 -11.95
N ARG A 128 17.24 2.54 -12.49
CA ARG A 128 18.60 1.99 -12.40
C ARG A 128 19.57 2.71 -13.32
#